data_AF-A0A9W7WPW9-F1
#
_entry.id   AF-A0A9W7WPW9-F1
#
_cell.length_a   1.000
_cell.length_b   1.000
_cell.length_c   1.000
_cell.angle_alpha   90.00
_cell.angle_beta   90.00
_cell.angle_gamma   90.00
#
_symmetry.space_group_name_H-M   'P 1'
#
loop_
_entity.id
_entity.type
_entity.pdbx_description
1 polymer ?
#
loop_
_entity_poly.entity_id
_entity_poly.type
_entity_poly.pdbx_seq_one_letter_code
_entity_poly.pdbx_strand_id
1 'polypeptide(L)'
;YLNDISLWMKDHHLQLNLAKTEMLVNPAEPKTQHDLSIQLGSLTITPSRTARNLGVVIDDQLIFTDHVSSTTRSCRFILYNIRRIRPLLSEHATQVIVLSRLNYCNALLAGLPACTTRPLQMIQKTGARVVFNEPKRAHVTPFFVWLHWLPIVARIQFKSLLLAYKTTTGSAPHILTR
;
A
#
# COMPACT_ATOMS: atom_id res chain seq x y z
N TYR A 1 24.85 6.34 -15.45
CA TYR A 1 24.17 5.99 -14.18
C TYR A 1 23.89 4.50 -14.00
N LEU A 2 23.00 3.85 -14.76
CA LEU A 2 22.70 2.42 -14.53
C LEU A 2 23.88 1.47 -14.82
N ASN A 3 24.68 1.76 -15.86
CA ASN A 3 25.94 1.04 -16.09
C ASN A 3 26.93 1.23 -14.94
N ASP A 4 27.03 2.44 -14.39
CA ASP A 4 27.93 2.74 -13.27
C ASP A 4 27.48 1.99 -12.01
N ILE A 5 26.17 1.90 -11.76
CA ILE A 5 25.60 1.08 -10.68
C ILE A 5 25.91 -0.41 -10.92
N SER A 6 25.78 -0.89 -12.16
CA SER A 6 26.10 -2.28 -12.51
C SER A 6 27.58 -2.60 -12.30
N LEU A 7 28.48 -1.69 -12.68
CA LEU A 7 29.92 -1.81 -12.42
C LEU A 7 30.22 -1.78 -10.92
N TRP A 8 29.68 -0.80 -10.19
CA TRP A 8 29.82 -0.73 -8.74
C TRP A 8 29.32 -2.00 -8.03
N MET A 9 28.18 -2.56 -8.44
CA MET A 9 27.67 -3.82 -7.90
C MET A 9 28.65 -4.97 -8.17
N LYS A 10 29.20 -5.07 -9.40
CA LYS A 10 30.20 -6.08 -9.74
C LYS A 10 31.47 -5.95 -8.90
N ASP A 11 31.96 -4.73 -8.71
CA ASP A 11 33.12 -4.42 -7.87
C ASP A 11 32.89 -4.82 -6.40
N HIS A 12 31.62 -4.88 -5.97
CA HIS A 12 31.21 -5.33 -4.63
C HIS A 12 30.67 -6.77 -4.62
N HIS A 13 30.99 -7.59 -5.64
CA HIS A 13 30.57 -8.99 -5.76
C HIS A 13 29.05 -9.22 -5.78
N LEU A 14 28.29 -8.23 -6.24
CA LEU A 14 26.84 -8.29 -6.44
C LEU A 14 26.49 -8.36 -7.93
N GLN A 15 25.38 -9.03 -8.26
CA GLN A 15 24.86 -9.09 -9.62
C GLN A 15 23.49 -8.41 -9.70
N LEU A 16 23.35 -7.48 -10.64
CA LEU A 16 22.06 -6.86 -10.96
C LEU A 16 21.16 -7.88 -11.67
N ASN A 17 20.01 -8.19 -11.06
CA ASN A 17 19.04 -9.13 -11.63
C ASN A 17 18.11 -8.43 -12.63
N LEU A 18 18.51 -8.40 -13.89
CA LEU A 18 17.76 -7.73 -14.96
C LEU A 18 16.36 -8.31 -15.18
N ALA A 19 16.13 -9.59 -14.89
CA ALA A 19 14.81 -10.21 -15.01
C ALA A 19 13.82 -9.71 -13.94
N LYS A 20 14.30 -9.10 -12.85
CA LYS A 20 13.47 -8.50 -11.79
C LYS A 20 13.46 -6.97 -11.83
N THR A 21 14.24 -6.35 -12.71
CA THR A 21 14.34 -4.89 -12.81
C THR A 21 13.19 -4.35 -13.66
N GLU A 22 12.31 -3.58 -13.05
CA GLU A 22 11.19 -2.91 -13.73
C GLU A 22 11.47 -1.41 -13.82
N MET A 23 11.20 -0.79 -14.98
CA MET A 23 11.26 0.66 -15.16
C MET A 23 9.84 1.22 -15.13
N LEU A 24 9.55 2.10 -14.17
CA LEU A 24 8.28 2.83 -14.11
C LEU A 24 8.54 4.30 -14.48
N VAL A 25 7.80 4.80 -15.46
CA VAL A 25 7.87 6.20 -15.88
C VAL A 25 6.55 6.86 -15.54
N ASN A 26 6.60 7.92 -14.75
CA ASN A 26 5.44 8.75 -14.43
C ASN A 26 5.59 10.10 -15.14
N PRO A 27 4.97 10.27 -16.32
CA PRO A 27 5.04 11.53 -17.06
C PRO A 27 4.09 12.57 -16.43
N ALA A 28 4.56 13.82 -16.32
CA ALA A 28 3.70 14.94 -15.89
C ALA A 28 2.51 15.16 -16.83
N GLU A 29 2.68 14.84 -18.12
CA GLU A 29 1.62 14.83 -19.12
C GLU A 29 1.37 13.40 -19.65
N PRO A 30 0.16 12.83 -19.46
CA PRO A 30 -0.12 11.44 -19.84
C PRO A 30 -0.11 11.19 -21.37
N LYS A 31 0.00 12.25 -22.19
CA LYS A 31 0.02 12.17 -23.66
C LYS A 31 1.41 11.97 -24.25
N THR A 32 2.47 12.26 -23.49
CA THR A 32 3.84 11.98 -23.91
C THR A 32 4.18 10.54 -23.56
N GLN A 33 3.84 9.60 -24.47
CA GLN A 33 4.52 8.31 -24.49
C GLN A 33 5.96 8.54 -24.91
N HIS A 34 6.85 8.66 -23.93
CA HIS A 34 8.27 8.60 -24.23
C HIS A 34 8.64 7.12 -24.41
N ASP A 35 9.15 6.79 -25.59
CA ASP A 35 9.74 5.49 -25.88
C ASP A 35 11.12 5.40 -25.20
N LEU A 36 11.10 5.40 -23.87
CA LEU A 36 12.29 5.37 -23.02
C LEU A 36 12.74 3.93 -22.87
N SER A 37 13.56 3.48 -23.80
CA SER A 37 14.26 2.21 -23.67
C SER A 37 15.67 2.45 -23.12
N ILE A 38 16.04 1.68 -22.10
CA ILE A 38 17.39 1.71 -21.53
C ILE A 38 18.08 0.41 -21.89
N GLN A 39 19.20 0.50 -22.63
CA GLN A 39 20.03 -0.67 -22.89
C GLN A 39 21.04 -0.87 -21.77
N LEU A 40 21.07 -2.08 -21.21
CA LEU A 40 22.04 -2.50 -20.21
C LEU A 40 22.68 -3.82 -20.64
N GLY A 41 23.91 -3.74 -21.18
CA GLY A 41 24.58 -4.89 -21.79
C GLY A 41 23.83 -5.38 -23.03
N SER A 42 23.32 -6.61 -22.99
CA SER A 42 22.55 -7.22 -24.09
C SER A 42 21.03 -7.13 -23.91
N LEU A 43 20.54 -6.54 -22.82
CA LEU A 43 19.12 -6.48 -22.47
C LEU A 43 18.61 -5.05 -22.55
N THR A 44 17.43 -4.88 -23.15
CA THR A 44 16.71 -3.62 -23.20
C THR A 44 15.60 -3.62 -22.16
N ILE A 45 15.68 -2.71 -21.19
CA ILE A 45 14.62 -2.49 -20.21
C ILE A 45 13.64 -1.49 -20.82
N THR A 46 12.37 -1.90 -20.91
CA THR A 46 11.27 -1.06 -21.40
C THR A 46 10.41 -0.59 -20.23
N PRO A 47 9.69 0.54 -20.38
CA PRO A 47 8.79 1.02 -19.35
C PRO A 47 7.64 0.04 -19.13
N SER A 48 7.40 -0.32 -17.89
CA SER A 48 6.22 -1.07 -17.45
C SER A 48 5.14 -0.09 -16.99
N ARG A 49 3.87 -0.45 -17.22
CA ARG A 49 2.71 0.31 -16.70
C ARG A 49 2.54 0.20 -15.19
N THR A 50 3.07 -0.87 -14.60
CA THR A 50 3.02 -1.08 -13.16
C THR A 50 4.34 -1.66 -12.67
N ALA A 51 4.77 -1.26 -11.49
CA ALA A 51 5.93 -1.84 -10.82
C ALA A 51 5.61 -2.21 -9.37
N ARG A 52 6.16 -3.32 -8.87
CA ARG A 52 5.95 -3.73 -7.48
C ARG A 52 7.14 -3.34 -6.61
N ASN A 53 6.91 -2.45 -5.66
CA ASN A 53 7.91 -2.06 -4.66
C ASN A 53 7.44 -2.41 -3.24
N LEU A 54 8.20 -3.23 -2.52
CA LEU A 54 7.92 -3.69 -1.15
C LEU A 54 6.50 -4.23 -0.93
N GLY A 55 5.83 -4.74 -1.97
CA GLY A 55 4.44 -5.24 -1.88
C GLY A 55 3.36 -4.19 -2.20
N VAL A 56 3.75 -2.95 -2.49
CA VAL A 56 2.89 -1.94 -3.13
C VAL A 56 3.01 -2.08 -4.64
N VAL A 57 1.89 -2.05 -5.34
CA VAL A 57 1.87 -2.00 -6.82
C VAL A 57 1.66 -0.53 -7.19
N ILE A 58 2.57 0.03 -7.96
CA ILE A 58 2.55 1.43 -8.36
C ILE A 58 2.29 1.45 -9.85
N ASP A 59 1.22 2.11 -10.30
CA ASP A 59 0.96 2.36 -11.71
C ASP A 59 1.62 3.66 -12.19
N ASP A 60 1.84 3.75 -13.50
CA ASP A 60 2.43 4.90 -14.19
C ASP A 60 1.64 6.21 -14.02
N GLN A 61 0.35 6.13 -13.64
CA GLN A 61 -0.51 7.27 -13.37
C GLN A 61 -0.73 7.56 -11.87
N LEU A 62 -0.09 6.80 -10.97
CA LEU A 62 -0.24 6.90 -9.50
C LEU A 62 -1.70 6.87 -9.00
N ILE A 63 -2.58 6.10 -9.65
CA ILE A 63 -4.00 5.98 -9.29
C ILE A 63 -4.22 4.87 -8.23
N PHE A 64 -3.31 3.90 -8.16
CA PHE A 64 -3.27 2.76 -7.22
C PHE A 64 -4.51 1.85 -7.24
N THR A 65 -5.29 1.86 -8.32
CA THR A 65 -6.51 1.03 -8.47
C THR A 65 -6.20 -0.47 -8.37
N ASP A 66 -5.15 -0.92 -9.05
CA ASP A 66 -4.72 -2.32 -9.02
C ASP A 66 -4.20 -2.72 -7.64
N HIS A 67 -3.45 -1.82 -6.98
CA HIS A 67 -2.99 -2.05 -5.62
C HIS A 67 -4.15 -2.17 -4.65
N VAL A 68 -5.09 -1.22 -4.67
CA VAL A 68 -6.26 -1.27 -3.78
C VAL A 68 -7.11 -2.50 -4.06
N SER A 69 -7.27 -2.90 -5.32
CA SER A 69 -8.01 -4.10 -5.70
C SER A 69 -7.35 -5.37 -5.17
N SER A 70 -6.03 -5.49 -5.32
CA SER A 70 -5.22 -6.60 -4.79
C SER A 70 -5.27 -6.67 -3.26
N THR A 71 -5.06 -5.53 -2.59
CA THR A 71 -5.12 -5.41 -1.13
C THR A 71 -6.51 -5.76 -0.60
N THR A 72 -7.56 -5.27 -1.26
CA THR A 72 -8.96 -5.58 -0.91
C THR A 72 -9.23 -7.09 -1.03
N ARG A 73 -8.78 -7.72 -2.12
CA ARG A 73 -8.93 -9.17 -2.34
C ARG A 73 -8.23 -9.98 -1.24
N SER A 74 -6.99 -9.64 -0.94
CA SER A 74 -6.22 -10.26 0.14
C SER A 74 -6.91 -10.10 1.51
N CYS A 75 -7.37 -8.89 1.83
CA CYS A 75 -8.09 -8.63 3.07
C CYS A 75 -9.40 -9.41 3.17
N ARG A 76 -10.17 -9.56 2.08
CA ARG A 76 -11.39 -10.38 2.08
C ARG A 76 -11.10 -11.83 2.42
N PHE A 77 -10.06 -12.41 1.81
CA PHE A 77 -9.64 -13.77 2.09
C PHE A 77 -9.22 -13.96 3.55
N ILE A 78 -8.43 -13.01 4.08
CA ILE A 78 -8.03 -13.02 5.49
C ILE A 78 -9.24 -12.91 6.42
N LEU A 79 -10.15 -11.95 6.18
CA LEU A 79 -11.35 -11.77 6.99
C LEU A 79 -12.26 -13.01 6.96
N TYR A 80 -12.36 -13.69 5.82
CA TYR A 80 -13.09 -14.94 5.70
C TYR A 80 -12.49 -16.03 6.61
N ASN A 81 -11.16 -16.18 6.60
CA ASN A 81 -10.48 -17.15 7.45
C ASN A 81 -10.58 -16.78 8.94
N ILE A 82 -10.38 -15.51 9.29
CA ILE A 82 -10.53 -15.02 10.67
C ILE A 82 -11.93 -15.32 11.19
N ARG A 83 -12.97 -15.11 10.38
CA ARG A 83 -14.35 -15.37 10.81
C ARG A 83 -14.57 -16.83 11.22
N ARG A 84 -13.86 -17.79 10.60
CA ARG A 84 -13.94 -19.22 10.94
C ARG A 84 -13.26 -19.54 12.26
N ILE A 85 -12.13 -18.90 12.54
CA ILE A 85 -11.37 -19.09 13.79
C ILE A 85 -11.74 -18.05 14.87
N ARG A 86 -12.74 -17.20 14.62
CA ARG A 86 -13.12 -16.10 15.52
C ARG A 86 -13.36 -16.53 16.96
N PRO A 87 -13.99 -17.70 17.26
CA PRO A 87 -14.17 -18.16 18.65
C PRO A 87 -12.86 -18.41 19.41
N LEU A 88 -11.75 -18.62 18.69
CA LEU A 88 -10.43 -18.92 19.26
C LEU A 88 -9.58 -17.66 19.46
N LEU A 89 -10.02 -16.51 18.98
CA LEU A 89 -9.26 -15.26 19.00
C LEU A 89 -9.85 -14.28 20.02
N SER A 90 -8.96 -13.54 20.69
CA SER A 90 -9.38 -12.37 21.46
C SER A 90 -9.83 -11.24 20.52
N GLU A 91 -10.65 -10.33 21.04
CA GLU A 91 -11.05 -9.14 20.30
C GLU A 91 -9.82 -8.33 19.86
N HIS A 92 -8.89 -8.08 20.79
CA HIS A 92 -7.66 -7.34 20.54
C HIS A 92 -6.80 -7.98 19.42
N ALA A 93 -6.57 -9.30 19.47
CA ALA A 93 -5.80 -9.98 18.43
C ALA A 93 -6.47 -9.82 17.05
N THR A 94 -7.79 -9.93 17.01
CA THR A 94 -8.57 -9.74 15.77
C THR A 94 -8.43 -8.31 15.23
N GLN A 95 -8.49 -7.30 16.11
CA GLN A 95 -8.29 -5.90 15.74
C GLN A 95 -6.91 -5.68 15.12
N VAL A 96 -5.85 -6.18 15.75
CA VAL A 96 -4.46 -6.03 15.27
C VAL A 96 -4.29 -6.65 13.88
N ILE A 97 -4.84 -7.84 13.64
CA ILE A 97 -4.74 -8.50 12.32
C ILE A 97 -5.46 -7.68 11.24
N VAL A 98 -6.66 -7.18 11.52
CA VAL A 98 -7.41 -6.35 10.56
C VAL A 98 -6.70 -5.04 10.27
N LEU A 99 -6.25 -4.34 11.33
CA LEU A 99 -5.64 -3.02 11.18
C LEU A 99 -4.25 -3.08 10.56
N SER A 100 -3.44 -4.11 10.85
CA SER A 100 -2.11 -4.26 10.25
C SER A 100 -2.15 -4.27 8.73
N ARG A 101 -3.17 -4.92 8.13
CA ARG A 101 -3.37 -4.96 6.69
C ARG A 101 -3.89 -3.65 6.12
N LEU A 102 -4.86 -3.02 6.78
CA LEU A 102 -5.44 -1.75 6.32
C LEU A 102 -4.49 -0.55 6.50
N ASN A 103 -3.56 -0.63 7.45
CA ASN A 103 -2.60 0.43 7.75
C ASN A 103 -1.33 0.33 6.92
N TYR A 104 -1.08 -0.80 6.26
CA TYR A 104 0.11 -1.01 5.46
C TYR A 104 0.13 -0.03 4.27
N CYS A 105 1.15 0.82 4.20
CA CYS A 105 1.37 1.83 3.15
C CYS A 105 0.16 2.72 2.79
N ASN A 106 -0.83 2.85 3.66
CA ASN A 106 -2.05 3.60 3.37
C ASN A 106 -1.84 5.11 3.19
N ALA A 107 -0.72 5.68 3.68
CA ALA A 107 -0.36 7.08 3.45
C ALA A 107 -0.14 7.40 1.96
N LEU A 108 0.26 6.42 1.16
CA LEU A 108 0.41 6.56 -0.30
C LEU A 108 -0.91 6.83 -1.01
N LEU A 109 -2.04 6.50 -0.36
CA LEU A 109 -3.38 6.69 -0.92
C LEU A 109 -3.93 8.10 -0.64
N ALA A 110 -3.10 9.01 -0.09
CA ALA A 110 -3.50 10.38 0.16
C ALA A 110 -3.76 11.13 -1.15
N GLY A 111 -4.81 11.94 -1.19
CA GLY A 111 -5.21 12.69 -2.39
C GLY A 111 -5.97 11.89 -3.44
N LEU A 112 -6.11 10.56 -3.27
CA LEU A 112 -6.88 9.74 -4.21
C LEU A 112 -8.40 9.98 -4.10
N PRO A 113 -9.14 9.82 -5.22
CA PRO A 113 -10.60 9.91 -5.21
C PRO A 113 -11.26 8.93 -4.24
N ALA A 114 -12.40 9.31 -3.69
CA ALA A 114 -13.15 8.49 -2.74
C ALA A 114 -13.61 7.15 -3.36
N CYS A 115 -13.83 7.08 -4.67
CA CYS A 115 -14.17 5.84 -5.36
C CYS A 115 -13.05 4.79 -5.26
N THR A 116 -11.78 5.20 -5.30
CA THR A 116 -10.62 4.30 -5.18
C THR A 116 -10.47 3.78 -3.76
N THR A 117 -10.75 4.59 -2.73
CA THR A 117 -10.61 4.19 -1.32
C THR A 117 -11.84 3.49 -0.74
N ARG A 118 -13.00 3.58 -1.41
CA ARG A 118 -14.27 2.95 -1.00
C ARG A 118 -14.16 1.44 -0.74
N PRO A 119 -13.47 0.62 -1.55
CA PRO A 119 -13.29 -0.81 -1.26
C PRO A 119 -12.63 -1.06 0.10
N LEU A 120 -11.62 -0.28 0.47
CA LEU A 120 -10.94 -0.39 1.77
C LEU A 120 -11.87 -0.01 2.93
N GLN A 121 -12.72 1.00 2.75
CA GLN A 121 -13.74 1.35 3.74
C GLN A 121 -14.72 0.18 3.98
N MET A 122 -15.09 -0.55 2.93
CA MET A 122 -15.95 -1.74 3.06
C MET A 122 -15.25 -2.88 3.79
N ILE A 123 -13.93 -3.06 3.58
CA ILE A 123 -13.11 -4.00 4.34
C ILE A 123 -13.06 -3.60 5.80
N GLN A 124 -12.81 -2.33 6.12
CA GLN A 124 -12.78 -1.85 7.50
C GLN A 124 -14.12 -2.10 8.21
N LYS A 125 -15.25 -1.81 7.55
CA LYS A 125 -16.59 -2.08 8.07
C LYS A 125 -16.82 -3.57 8.33
N THR A 126 -16.34 -4.42 7.44
CA THR A 126 -16.43 -5.88 7.60
C THR A 126 -15.53 -6.37 8.73
N GLY A 127 -14.32 -5.82 8.83
CA GLY A 127 -13.38 -6.10 9.90
C GLY A 127 -13.94 -5.76 11.28
N ALA A 128 -14.57 -4.59 11.45
CA ALA A 128 -15.21 -4.22 12.71
C ALA A 128 -16.28 -5.23 13.14
N ARG A 129 -17.10 -5.72 12.19
CA ARG A 129 -18.08 -6.80 12.47
C ARG A 129 -17.42 -8.12 12.84
N VAL A 130 -16.32 -8.47 12.19
CA VAL A 130 -15.56 -9.69 12.53
C VAL A 130 -14.97 -9.58 13.93
N VAL A 131 -14.47 -8.39 14.31
CA VAL A 131 -13.96 -8.11 15.66
C VAL A 131 -15.03 -8.38 16.71
N PHE A 132 -16.27 -7.90 16.55
CA PHE A 132 -17.36 -8.17 17.49
C PHE A 132 -18.11 -9.50 17.26
N ASN A 133 -17.68 -10.32 16.30
CA ASN A 133 -18.36 -11.56 15.90
C ASN A 133 -19.82 -11.37 15.43
N GLU A 134 -20.10 -10.24 14.79
CA GLU A 134 -21.44 -9.83 14.38
C GLU A 134 -21.78 -10.29 12.94
N PRO A 135 -23.07 -10.39 12.57
CA PRO A 135 -23.49 -10.77 11.22
C PRO A 135 -23.13 -9.68 10.19
N LYS A 136 -23.04 -10.09 8.92
CA LYS A 136 -22.62 -9.21 7.80
C LYS A 136 -23.42 -7.92 7.67
N ARG A 137 -24.69 -7.94 8.05
CA ARG A 137 -25.63 -6.81 7.93
C ARG A 137 -25.76 -5.96 9.20
N ALA A 138 -25.02 -6.29 10.27
CA ALA A 138 -25.06 -5.51 11.50
C ALA A 138 -24.67 -4.04 11.28
N HIS A 139 -25.32 -3.16 12.03
CA HIS A 139 -25.04 -1.72 12.00
C HIS A 139 -23.63 -1.45 12.53
N VAL A 140 -22.80 -0.76 11.74
CA VAL A 140 -21.36 -0.70 11.97
C VAL A 140 -20.91 0.50 12.80
N THR A 141 -21.73 1.54 12.88
CA THR A 141 -21.42 2.78 13.59
C THR A 141 -21.05 2.58 15.06
N PRO A 142 -21.80 1.80 15.89
CA PRO A 142 -21.41 1.59 17.29
C PRO A 142 -20.04 0.92 17.42
N PHE A 143 -19.70 0.00 16.51
CA PHE A 143 -18.42 -0.69 16.51
C PHE A 143 -17.26 0.27 16.24
N PHE A 144 -17.43 1.26 15.36
CA PHE A 144 -16.38 2.25 15.11
C PHE A 144 -16.12 3.13 16.32
N VAL A 145 -17.18 3.46 17.07
CA VAL A 145 -17.08 4.25 18.31
C VAL A 145 -16.37 3.44 19.40
N TRP A 146 -16.81 2.21 19.67
CA TRP A 146 -16.20 1.35 20.68
C TRP A 146 -14.75 1.00 20.37
N LEU A 147 -14.41 0.81 19.09
CA LEU A 147 -13.04 0.52 18.67
C LEU A 147 -12.16 1.77 18.53
N HIS A 148 -12.74 2.97 18.63
CA HIS A 148 -12.09 4.24 18.27
C HIS A 148 -11.48 4.21 16.85
N TRP A 149 -12.15 3.57 15.90
CA TRP A 149 -11.67 3.47 14.52
C TRP A 149 -12.10 4.67 13.69
N LEU A 150 -11.11 5.44 13.23
CA LEU A 150 -11.31 6.44 12.18
C LEU A 150 -11.71 5.77 10.85
N PRO A 151 -12.67 6.33 10.08
CA PRO A 151 -12.90 5.94 8.68
C PRO A 151 -11.61 5.97 7.87
N ILE A 152 -11.51 5.14 6.83
CA ILE A 152 -10.28 4.96 6.04
C ILE A 152 -9.75 6.29 5.50
N VAL A 153 -10.61 7.16 4.96
CA VAL A 153 -10.19 8.45 4.42
C VAL A 153 -9.55 9.32 5.52
N ALA A 154 -10.22 9.45 6.67
CA ALA A 154 -9.69 10.20 7.81
C ALA A 154 -8.40 9.57 8.36
N ARG A 155 -8.28 8.24 8.32
CA ARG A 155 -7.09 7.51 8.76
C ARG A 155 -5.90 7.73 7.82
N ILE A 156 -6.13 7.78 6.51
CA ILE A 156 -5.09 8.11 5.52
C ILE A 156 -4.59 9.52 5.79
N GLN A 157 -5.50 10.49 5.92
CA GLN A 157 -5.15 11.89 6.23
C GLN A 157 -4.37 12.01 7.54
N PHE A 158 -4.86 11.38 8.62
CA PHE A 158 -4.18 11.37 9.92
C PHE A 158 -2.76 10.83 9.80
N LYS A 159 -2.54 9.75 9.05
CA LYS A 159 -1.21 9.16 8.91
C LYS A 159 -0.27 10.01 8.07
N SER A 160 -0.76 10.67 7.02
CA SER A 160 0.02 11.64 6.25
C SER A 160 0.41 12.85 7.10
N LEU A 161 -0.53 13.41 7.88
CA LEU A 161 -0.26 14.52 8.79
C LEU A 161 0.71 14.14 9.92
N LEU A 162 0.55 12.94 10.49
CA LEU A 162 1.46 12.42 11.51
C LEU A 162 2.88 12.26 10.97
N LEU A 163 3.02 11.83 9.72
CA LEU A 163 4.33 11.74 9.06
C LEU A 163 4.95 13.14 8.91
N ALA A 164 4.18 14.10 8.39
CA ALA A 164 4.63 15.48 8.22
C ALA A 164 5.01 16.14 9.57
N TYR A 165 4.23 15.92 10.61
CA TYR A 165 4.53 16.39 11.96
C TYR A 165 5.84 15.79 12.47
N LYS A 166 6.03 14.48 12.35
CA LYS A 166 7.27 13.82 12.78
C LYS A 166 8.49 14.33 12.02
N THR A 167 8.34 14.65 10.74
CA THR A 167 9.44 15.22 9.95
C THR A 167 9.78 16.63 10.40
N THR A 168 8.80 17.48 10.73
CA THR A 168 9.06 18.84 11.19
C THR A 168 9.59 18.91 12.62
N THR A 169 9.21 17.96 13.49
CA THR A 169 9.71 17.89 14.88
C THR A 169 11.00 17.08 15.05
N GLY A 170 11.62 16.62 13.96
CA GLY A 170 12.86 15.82 14.01
C GLY A 170 12.71 14.44 14.65
N SER A 171 11.47 13.96 14.83
CA SER A 171 11.18 12.63 15.40
C SER A 171 11.01 11.54 14.34
N ALA A 172 11.09 11.91 13.05
CA ALA A 172 11.11 10.97 11.94
C ALA A 172 12.52 10.39 11.75
N PRO A 173 12.66 9.19 11.15
CA PRO A 173 13.94 8.67 10.72
C PRO A 173 14.70 9.69 9.86
N HIS A 174 16.02 9.74 10.02
CA HIS A 174 16.87 10.75 9.38
C HIS A 174 16.76 10.80 7.83
N ILE A 175 16.40 9.68 7.20
CA ILE A 175 16.10 9.58 5.77
C ILE A 175 14.92 10.45 5.30
N LEU A 176 14.05 10.88 6.22
CA LEU A 176 12.87 11.70 5.93
C LEU A 176 13.00 13.16 6.39
N THR A 177 14.07 13.51 7.11
CA THR A 177 14.32 14.86 7.64
C THR A 177 15.47 15.58 6.93
N ARG A 178 16.11 14.93 5.96
CA ARG A 178 17.11 15.51 5.06
C ARG A 178 16.44 16.02 3.79
#